data_AF-A0A6B3LZM8-F1
#
_entry.id   AF-A0A6B3LZM8-F1
#
_cell.length_a   1.000
_cell.length_b   1.000
_cell.length_c   1.000
_cell.angle_alpha   90.00
_cell.angle_beta   90.00
_cell.angle_gamma   90.00
#
_symmetry.space_group_name_H-M   'P 1'
#
loop_
_entity.id
_entity.type
_entity.pdbx_description
1 polymer ?
#
loop_
_entity_poly.entity_id
_entity_poly.type
_entity_poly.pdbx_seq_one_letter_code
_entity_poly.pdbx_strand_id
1 'polypeptide(L)'
;MSYPKLNGVVQSAPNKSLGFDVDSRISYSDAKKFVNHGYKFCLRYISLGSSEDQGDLNHEEASDILEAGLALMPVQHVRGDGWHPNTKLGKEYGENAARHAEQIGFPTEVNLWCDLEGILKKNKNGQLIATSKDVIEYCNAWYYSVCYRGYIPGLYVGANTLLNQSELYHELAFQHYWKSASKVAHPYPRNYQMIQFEIDKPLHDIDIKIDNNKTYIDNYGGRPQWLINPRKVRGL
;
A
#
# COMPACT_ATOMS: atom_id res chain seq x y z
N MET A 1 -19.81 -18.19 5.23
CA MET A 1 -19.70 -17.32 6.42
C MET A 1 -19.42 -15.92 5.93
N SER A 2 -20.11 -14.88 6.42
CA SER A 2 -19.79 -13.50 6.06
C SER A 2 -18.67 -12.99 6.95
N TYR A 3 -17.61 -12.43 6.35
CA TYR A 3 -16.56 -11.75 7.10
C TYR A 3 -17.10 -10.51 7.84
N PRO A 4 -16.46 -10.08 8.94
CA PRO A 4 -16.83 -8.84 9.60
C PRO A 4 -16.65 -7.66 8.64
N LYS A 5 -17.34 -6.55 8.91
CA LYS A 5 -17.25 -5.32 8.09
C LYS A 5 -16.69 -4.19 8.93
N LEU A 6 -15.74 -3.45 8.37
CA LEU A 6 -15.25 -2.22 8.98
C LEU A 6 -16.29 -1.10 8.83
N ASN A 7 -16.43 -0.28 9.87
CA ASN A 7 -17.29 0.90 9.83
C ASN A 7 -16.58 2.04 9.09
N GLY A 8 -17.22 2.56 8.04
CA GLY A 8 -16.70 3.73 7.33
C GLY A 8 -17.32 3.88 5.95
N VAL A 9 -16.81 4.86 5.22
CA VAL A 9 -17.10 5.08 3.81
C VAL A 9 -15.80 5.14 3.03
N VAL A 10 -15.83 4.65 1.80
CA VAL A 10 -14.73 4.85 0.87
C VAL A 10 -14.84 6.24 0.29
N GLN A 11 -13.74 6.99 0.29
CA GLN A 11 -13.70 8.29 -0.37
C GLN A 11 -12.29 8.59 -0.90
N SER A 12 -12.22 9.53 -1.84
CA SER A 12 -10.96 10.06 -2.32
C SER A 12 -10.24 10.86 -1.23
N ALA A 13 -8.94 10.60 -1.08
CA ALA A 13 -8.08 11.34 -0.19
C ALA A 13 -7.99 12.83 -0.61
N PRO A 14 -8.14 13.79 0.31
CA PRO A 14 -7.83 15.19 0.06
C PRO A 14 -6.37 15.35 -0.40
N ASN A 15 -6.13 16.35 -1.24
CA ASN A 15 -4.79 16.64 -1.75
C ASN A 15 -3.87 17.07 -0.58
N LYS A 16 -2.60 16.64 -0.60
CA LYS A 16 -1.59 16.97 0.41
C LYS A 16 -1.95 16.53 1.83
N SER A 17 -2.76 15.49 1.99
CA SER A 17 -3.00 14.90 3.31
C SER A 17 -1.72 14.26 3.83
N LEU A 18 -1.39 14.50 5.10
CA LEU A 18 -0.29 13.83 5.78
C LEU A 18 -0.77 12.47 6.29
N GLY A 19 0.02 11.43 6.06
CA GLY A 19 -0.20 10.10 6.58
C GLY A 19 1.11 9.39 6.80
N PHE A 20 1.04 8.11 7.08
CA PHE A 20 2.21 7.28 7.32
C PHE A 20 1.94 5.83 6.93
N ASP A 21 3.00 5.07 6.74
CA ASP A 21 2.95 3.62 6.76
C ASP A 21 3.81 3.11 7.91
N VAL A 22 3.45 1.93 8.42
CA VAL A 22 4.15 1.29 9.54
C VAL A 22 4.00 -0.22 9.44
N ASP A 23 5.10 -0.92 9.67
CA ASP A 23 5.15 -2.39 9.59
C ASP A 23 4.49 -3.06 10.80
N SER A 24 4.73 -2.54 12.00
CA SER A 24 4.14 -3.07 13.24
C SER A 24 2.71 -2.63 13.47
N ARG A 25 1.94 -3.45 14.21
CA ARG A 25 0.61 -3.07 14.70
C ARG A 25 0.65 -1.81 15.57
N ILE A 26 -0.40 -1.01 15.48
CA ILE A 26 -0.62 0.17 16.33
C ILE A 26 -1.89 0.01 17.17
N SER A 27 -1.87 0.51 18.41
CA SER A 27 -3.06 0.51 19.25
C SER A 27 -4.00 1.68 18.91
N TYR A 28 -5.26 1.62 19.36
CA TYR A 28 -6.15 2.78 19.37
C TYR A 28 -5.48 4.04 19.96
N SER A 29 -4.73 3.86 21.05
CA SER A 29 -4.08 4.97 21.75
C SER A 29 -2.97 5.62 20.91
N ASP A 30 -2.21 4.82 20.16
CA ASP A 30 -1.18 5.34 19.25
C ASP A 30 -1.83 6.02 18.05
N ALA A 31 -2.87 5.42 17.46
CA ALA A 31 -3.65 6.04 16.39
C ALA A 31 -4.22 7.41 16.82
N LYS A 32 -4.70 7.57 18.07
CA LYS A 32 -5.11 8.87 18.61
C LYS A 32 -3.98 9.88 18.68
N LYS A 33 -2.77 9.47 19.08
CA LYS A 33 -1.59 10.35 19.09
C LYS A 33 -1.26 10.81 17.68
N PHE A 34 -1.24 9.92 16.69
CA PHE A 34 -1.04 10.31 15.28
C PHE A 34 -2.07 11.34 14.80
N VAL A 35 -3.37 11.16 15.12
CA VAL A 35 -4.39 12.16 14.81
C VAL A 35 -4.08 13.51 15.47
N ASN A 36 -3.62 13.52 16.73
CA ASN A 36 -3.23 14.73 17.44
C ASN A 36 -2.00 15.42 16.84
N HIS A 37 -1.10 14.66 16.22
CA HIS A 37 0.03 15.16 15.43
C HIS A 37 -0.36 15.59 14.01
N GLY A 38 -1.64 15.52 13.65
CA GLY A 38 -2.19 16.01 12.39
C GLY A 38 -2.19 15.00 11.24
N TYR A 39 -1.80 13.74 11.50
CA TYR A 39 -1.93 12.67 10.51
C TYR A 39 -3.41 12.40 10.20
N LYS A 40 -3.67 12.08 8.93
CA LYS A 40 -5.02 11.88 8.38
C LYS A 40 -5.29 10.45 7.95
N PHE A 41 -4.23 9.70 7.64
CA PHE A 41 -4.35 8.31 7.22
C PHE A 41 -3.14 7.49 7.65
N CYS A 42 -3.33 6.18 7.64
CA CYS A 42 -2.29 5.18 7.84
C CYS A 42 -2.38 4.11 6.73
N LEU A 43 -1.24 3.58 6.29
CA LEU A 43 -1.16 2.32 5.57
C LEU A 43 -0.65 1.24 6.51
N ARG A 44 -1.31 0.09 6.48
CA ARG A 44 -0.95 -1.06 7.32
C ARG A 44 -0.80 -2.32 6.49
N TYR A 45 0.20 -3.11 6.86
CA TYR A 45 0.59 -4.27 6.10
C TYR A 45 -0.36 -5.44 6.35
N ILE A 46 -0.72 -6.12 5.26
CA ILE A 46 -1.43 -7.40 5.27
C ILE A 46 -0.49 -8.49 4.76
N SER A 47 -0.77 -9.72 5.18
CA SER A 47 0.16 -10.82 4.97
C SER A 47 0.34 -11.19 3.50
N LEU A 48 1.59 -11.44 3.13
CA LEU A 48 1.95 -11.94 1.81
C LEU A 48 1.47 -13.39 1.59
N GLY A 49 1.58 -14.21 2.63
CA GLY A 49 1.21 -15.62 2.62
C GLY A 49 -0.31 -15.85 2.70
N SER A 50 -0.71 -17.11 2.60
CA SER A 50 -2.13 -17.51 2.68
C SER A 50 -2.74 -17.38 4.08
N SER A 51 -1.91 -17.25 5.12
CA SER A 51 -2.32 -17.13 6.51
C SER A 51 -1.98 -15.74 7.03
N GLU A 52 -2.81 -15.23 7.96
CA GLU A 52 -2.55 -13.96 8.65
C GLU A 52 -1.32 -14.13 9.56
N ASP A 53 -0.38 -13.21 9.46
CA ASP A 53 0.76 -13.07 10.37
C ASP A 53 0.34 -12.26 11.61
N GLN A 54 0.88 -12.61 12.77
CA GLN A 54 0.58 -11.93 14.03
C GLN A 54 1.03 -10.46 14.05
N GLY A 55 2.02 -10.08 13.23
CA GLY A 55 2.48 -8.69 13.10
C GLY A 55 1.60 -7.82 12.17
N ASP A 56 0.79 -8.46 11.33
CA ASP A 56 0.06 -7.78 10.25
C ASP A 56 -1.30 -7.29 10.71
N LEU A 57 -1.89 -6.37 9.95
CA LEU A 57 -3.19 -5.79 10.21
C LEU A 57 -4.25 -6.88 10.39
N ASN A 58 -5.03 -6.75 11.45
CA ASN A 58 -6.23 -7.55 11.67
C ASN A 58 -7.48 -6.66 11.79
N HIS A 59 -8.65 -7.30 11.95
CA HIS A 59 -9.92 -6.59 12.06
C HIS A 59 -10.02 -5.65 13.26
N GLU A 60 -9.47 -6.06 14.41
CA GLU A 60 -9.52 -5.29 15.65
C GLU A 60 -8.68 -4.01 15.54
N GLU A 61 -7.43 -4.13 15.08
CA GLU A 61 -6.55 -2.99 14.80
C GLU A 61 -7.18 -2.05 13.76
N ALA A 62 -7.69 -2.59 12.65
CA ALA A 62 -8.31 -1.77 11.61
C ALA A 62 -9.52 -0.97 12.15
N SER A 63 -10.32 -1.60 13.01
CA SER A 63 -11.46 -0.93 13.67
C SER A 63 -10.98 0.17 14.61
N ASP A 64 -9.94 -0.08 15.40
CA ASP A 64 -9.35 0.90 16.31
C ASP A 64 -8.77 2.11 15.57
N ILE A 65 -8.07 1.90 14.45
CA ILE A 65 -7.51 2.98 13.61
C ILE A 65 -8.62 3.90 13.09
N LEU A 66 -9.70 3.32 12.58
CA LEU A 66 -10.85 4.06 12.05
C LEU A 66 -11.60 4.80 13.17
N GLU A 67 -11.81 4.17 14.33
CA GLU A 67 -12.44 4.78 15.49
C GLU A 67 -11.60 5.92 16.08
N ALA A 68 -10.27 5.82 15.99
CA ALA A 68 -9.34 6.87 16.43
C ALA A 68 -9.43 8.13 15.54
N GLY A 69 -9.86 7.97 14.28
CA GLY A 69 -10.09 9.03 13.31
C GLY A 69 -9.07 9.10 12.17
N LEU A 70 -8.25 8.06 11.97
CA LEU A 70 -7.41 7.92 10.79
C LEU A 70 -8.19 7.23 9.66
N ALA A 71 -7.98 7.68 8.43
CA ALA A 71 -8.33 6.85 7.28
C ALA A 71 -7.32 5.69 7.12
N LEU A 72 -7.72 4.61 6.48
CA LEU A 72 -6.94 3.38 6.38
C LEU A 72 -6.94 2.83 4.96
N MET A 73 -5.77 2.38 4.52
CA MET A 73 -5.58 1.59 3.29
C MET A 73 -4.67 0.38 3.58
N PRO A 74 -5.01 -0.82 3.10
CA PRO A 74 -4.13 -1.98 3.22
C PRO A 74 -2.99 -1.95 2.19
N VAL A 75 -1.82 -2.43 2.58
CA VAL A 75 -0.67 -2.69 1.70
C VAL A 75 -0.21 -4.13 1.89
N GLN A 76 0.06 -4.86 0.82
CA GLN A 76 0.66 -6.18 0.92
C GLN A 76 2.17 -6.04 1.14
N HIS A 77 2.71 -6.86 2.05
CA HIS A 77 4.16 -7.08 2.18
C HIS A 77 4.87 -7.43 0.87
N VAL A 78 6.15 -7.07 0.79
CA VAL A 78 7.08 -7.53 -0.24
C VAL A 78 7.88 -8.75 0.23
N ARG A 79 8.46 -9.50 -0.71
CA ARG A 79 9.46 -10.53 -0.37
C ARG A 79 10.81 -9.88 -0.08
N GLY A 80 11.63 -10.55 0.74
CA GLY A 80 13.00 -10.11 1.00
C GLY A 80 13.87 -10.00 -0.26
N ASP A 81 14.91 -9.18 -0.15
CA ASP A 81 15.78 -8.76 -1.25
C ASP A 81 16.31 -9.89 -2.14
N GLY A 82 16.29 -9.61 -3.44
CA GLY A 82 16.72 -10.49 -4.50
C GLY A 82 15.73 -11.59 -4.85
N TRP A 83 14.45 -11.38 -4.56
CA TRP A 83 13.39 -12.28 -4.97
C TRP A 83 13.16 -12.20 -6.48
N HIS A 84 12.61 -13.28 -7.05
CA HIS A 84 12.36 -13.40 -8.48
C HIS A 84 10.84 -13.37 -8.74
N PRO A 85 10.29 -12.26 -9.26
CA PRO A 85 8.87 -12.17 -9.60
C PRO A 85 8.51 -13.09 -10.76
N ASN A 86 7.25 -13.49 -10.84
CA ASN A 86 6.67 -14.14 -12.01
C ASN A 86 5.14 -14.10 -11.94
N THR A 87 4.49 -14.47 -13.04
CA THR A 87 3.02 -14.54 -13.15
C THR A 87 2.36 -15.34 -12.02
N LYS A 88 2.91 -16.51 -11.64
CA LYS A 88 2.32 -17.38 -10.61
C LYS A 88 2.30 -16.68 -9.25
N LEU A 89 3.43 -16.09 -8.85
CA LEU A 89 3.53 -15.33 -7.60
C LEU A 89 2.64 -14.09 -7.62
N GLY A 90 2.53 -13.40 -8.75
CA GLY A 90 1.66 -12.22 -8.87
C GLY A 90 0.20 -12.59 -8.62
N LYS A 91 -0.26 -13.66 -9.26
CA LYS A 91 -1.62 -14.19 -9.04
C LYS A 91 -1.85 -14.61 -7.59
N GLU A 92 -0.96 -15.43 -7.04
CA GLU A 92 -1.06 -15.97 -5.67
C GLU A 92 -1.07 -14.86 -4.62
N TYR A 93 -0.14 -13.91 -4.71
CA TYR A 93 -0.04 -12.82 -3.75
C TYR A 93 -1.17 -11.82 -3.90
N GLY A 94 -1.60 -11.49 -5.12
CA GLY A 94 -2.79 -10.64 -5.32
C GLY A 94 -4.07 -11.28 -4.78
N GLU A 95 -4.24 -12.59 -4.95
CA GLU A 95 -5.36 -13.34 -4.36
C GLU A 95 -5.30 -13.33 -2.82
N ASN A 96 -4.12 -13.51 -2.24
CA ASN A 96 -3.93 -13.42 -0.78
C ASN A 96 -4.24 -12.03 -0.25
N ALA A 97 -3.70 -10.98 -0.88
CA ALA A 97 -3.90 -9.60 -0.48
C ALA A 97 -5.39 -9.24 -0.49
N ALA A 98 -6.11 -9.58 -1.58
CA ALA A 98 -7.54 -9.31 -1.65
C ALA A 98 -8.36 -10.13 -0.64
N ARG A 99 -8.00 -11.39 -0.41
CA ARG A 99 -8.65 -12.25 0.61
C ARG A 99 -8.43 -11.69 2.02
N HIS A 100 -7.22 -11.27 2.35
CA HIS A 100 -6.91 -10.69 3.66
C HIS A 100 -7.64 -9.37 3.87
N ALA A 101 -7.67 -8.49 2.86
CA ALA A 101 -8.45 -7.25 2.92
C ALA A 101 -9.95 -7.53 3.18
N GLU A 102 -10.52 -8.56 2.55
CA GLU A 102 -11.90 -8.97 2.77
C GLU A 102 -12.12 -9.57 4.17
N GLN A 103 -11.19 -10.38 4.65
CA GLN A 103 -11.23 -10.99 5.99
C GLN A 103 -11.16 -9.96 7.11
N ILE A 104 -10.32 -8.93 6.93
CA ILE A 104 -10.20 -7.77 7.82
C ILE A 104 -11.45 -6.90 7.74
N GLY A 105 -12.22 -6.98 6.66
CA GLY A 105 -13.51 -6.31 6.50
C GLY A 105 -13.47 -4.99 5.74
N PHE A 106 -12.41 -4.75 4.94
CA PHE A 106 -12.40 -3.62 4.02
C PHE A 106 -13.50 -3.77 2.97
N PRO A 107 -14.30 -2.71 2.71
CA PRO A 107 -15.19 -2.72 1.56
C PRO A 107 -14.39 -2.65 0.26
N THR A 108 -15.04 -3.06 -0.82
CA THR A 108 -14.61 -2.80 -2.20
C THR A 108 -14.37 -1.32 -2.43
N GLU A 109 -13.71 -0.99 -3.54
CA GLU A 109 -13.35 0.37 -3.96
C GLU A 109 -12.26 1.05 -3.10
N VAL A 110 -11.81 0.43 -2.00
CA VAL A 110 -10.59 0.87 -1.29
C VAL A 110 -9.36 0.53 -2.14
N ASN A 111 -8.34 1.41 -2.12
CA ASN A 111 -7.04 1.08 -2.67
C ASN A 111 -6.36 0.00 -1.84
N LEU A 112 -5.98 -1.09 -2.51
CA LEU A 112 -5.07 -2.11 -1.98
C LEU A 112 -3.73 -1.95 -2.70
N TRP A 113 -2.65 -1.81 -1.95
CA TRP A 113 -1.33 -1.48 -2.48
C TRP A 113 -0.44 -2.72 -2.60
N CYS A 114 0.19 -2.89 -3.76
CA CYS A 114 1.27 -3.85 -3.99
C CYS A 114 2.60 -3.16 -3.66
N ASP A 115 3.32 -3.66 -2.66
CA ASP A 115 4.71 -3.28 -2.42
C ASP A 115 5.64 -3.95 -3.44
N LEU A 116 6.26 -3.13 -4.30
CA LEU A 116 7.20 -3.58 -5.32
C LEU A 116 8.59 -2.98 -5.07
N GLU A 117 9.49 -3.81 -4.56
CA GLU A 117 10.90 -3.45 -4.38
C GLU A 117 11.83 -4.66 -4.23
N GLY A 118 13.14 -4.40 -4.17
CA GLY A 118 14.13 -5.41 -3.78
C GLY A 118 14.38 -6.50 -4.83
N ILE A 119 14.06 -6.28 -6.12
CA ILE A 119 14.19 -7.33 -7.15
C ILE A 119 15.61 -7.41 -7.74
N LEU A 120 16.28 -6.26 -7.90
CA LEU A 120 17.59 -6.18 -8.54
C LEU A 120 18.63 -6.99 -7.76
N LYS A 121 18.97 -8.17 -8.30
CA LYS A 121 20.08 -9.00 -7.83
C LYS A 121 20.80 -9.61 -9.02
N LYS A 122 22.13 -9.66 -8.91
CA LYS A 122 23.01 -10.28 -9.91
C LYS A 122 23.53 -11.62 -9.40
N ASN A 123 23.71 -12.58 -10.30
CA ASN A 123 24.41 -13.83 -10.03
C ASN A 123 25.93 -13.61 -9.98
N LYS A 124 26.70 -14.67 -9.71
CA LYS A 124 28.18 -14.64 -9.62
C LYS A 124 28.86 -14.16 -10.91
N ASN A 125 28.18 -14.25 -12.04
CA ASN A 125 28.69 -13.85 -13.36
C ASN A 125 28.23 -12.43 -13.74
N GLY A 126 27.61 -11.69 -12.82
CA GLY A 126 27.16 -10.32 -13.04
C GLY A 126 25.84 -10.18 -13.82
N GLN A 127 25.14 -11.27 -14.12
CA GLN A 127 23.86 -11.26 -14.83
C GLN A 127 22.71 -11.09 -13.85
N LEU A 128 21.68 -10.33 -14.24
CA LEU A 128 20.47 -10.18 -13.45
C LEU A 128 19.75 -11.53 -13.29
N ILE A 129 19.22 -11.78 -12.09
CA ILE A 129 18.44 -13.00 -11.78
C ILE A 129 17.01 -12.88 -12.33
N ALA A 130 16.44 -11.68 -12.34
CA ALA A 130 15.13 -11.37 -12.90
C ALA A 130 15.24 -10.32 -14.02
N THR A 131 14.25 -10.30 -14.91
CA THR A 131 14.12 -9.34 -16.00
C THR A 131 12.97 -8.38 -15.75
N SER A 132 12.92 -7.22 -16.43
CA SER A 132 11.77 -6.31 -16.32
C SER A 132 10.46 -6.98 -16.77
N LYS A 133 10.52 -7.91 -17.74
CA LYS A 133 9.37 -8.72 -18.16
C LYS A 133 8.79 -9.56 -17.02
N ASP A 134 9.64 -10.21 -16.23
CA ASP A 134 9.20 -11.01 -15.07
C ASP A 134 8.44 -10.14 -14.06
N VAL A 135 8.90 -8.90 -13.89
CA VAL A 135 8.26 -7.90 -13.01
C VAL A 135 6.92 -7.45 -13.58
N ILE A 136 6.85 -7.13 -14.87
CA ILE A 136 5.60 -6.74 -15.56
C ILE A 136 4.55 -7.83 -15.44
N GLU A 137 4.94 -9.09 -15.69
CA GLU A 137 4.06 -10.26 -15.58
C GLU A 137 3.53 -10.45 -14.16
N TYR A 138 4.40 -10.32 -13.15
CA TYR A 138 4.00 -10.35 -11.73
C TYR A 138 3.00 -9.24 -11.40
N CYS A 139 3.34 -7.99 -11.74
CA CYS A 139 2.54 -6.82 -11.42
C CYS A 139 1.14 -6.90 -12.05
N ASN A 140 1.05 -7.28 -13.33
CA ASN A 140 -0.24 -7.41 -14.00
C ASN A 140 -1.07 -8.57 -13.46
N ALA A 141 -0.46 -9.73 -13.15
CA ALA A 141 -1.18 -10.83 -12.52
C ALA A 141 -1.74 -10.44 -11.13
N TRP A 142 -0.95 -9.71 -10.34
CA TRP A 142 -1.39 -9.17 -9.05
C TRP A 142 -2.55 -8.19 -9.22
N TYR A 143 -2.41 -7.24 -10.16
CA TYR A 143 -3.44 -6.25 -10.48
C TYR A 143 -4.78 -6.92 -10.76
N TYR A 144 -4.81 -7.93 -11.64
CA TYR A 144 -6.05 -8.58 -12.04
C TYR A 144 -6.69 -9.37 -10.90
N SER A 145 -5.88 -10.04 -10.06
CA SER A 145 -6.39 -10.73 -8.86
C SER A 145 -7.09 -9.77 -7.89
N VAL A 146 -6.52 -8.60 -7.65
CA VAL A 146 -7.07 -7.58 -6.75
C VAL A 146 -8.30 -6.90 -7.35
N CYS A 147 -8.21 -6.52 -8.62
CA CYS A 147 -9.32 -5.90 -9.36
C CYS A 147 -10.54 -6.83 -9.43
N TYR A 148 -10.33 -8.14 -9.61
CA TYR A 148 -11.41 -9.13 -9.67
C TYR A 148 -12.23 -9.17 -8.37
N ARG A 149 -11.63 -8.82 -7.22
CA ARG A 149 -12.31 -8.77 -5.92
C ARG A 149 -12.94 -7.41 -5.61
N GLY A 150 -12.90 -6.48 -6.55
CA GLY A 150 -13.54 -5.17 -6.43
C GLY A 150 -12.72 -4.11 -5.68
N TYR A 151 -11.48 -4.41 -5.31
CA TYR A 151 -10.55 -3.40 -4.78
C TYR A 151 -9.90 -2.62 -5.92
N ILE A 152 -9.34 -1.44 -5.61
CA ILE A 152 -8.61 -0.63 -6.58
C ILE A 152 -7.11 -0.91 -6.45
N PRO A 153 -6.46 -1.56 -7.43
CA PRO A 153 -5.04 -1.88 -7.34
C PRO A 153 -4.18 -0.61 -7.36
N GLY A 154 -3.33 -0.46 -6.35
CA GLY A 154 -2.28 0.55 -6.30
C GLY A 154 -0.89 -0.10 -6.30
N LEU A 155 0.11 0.61 -6.83
CA LEU A 155 1.49 0.14 -6.88
C LEU A 155 2.39 1.09 -6.08
N TYR A 156 3.04 0.58 -5.05
CA TYR A 156 4.20 1.23 -4.45
C TYR A 156 5.43 0.92 -5.29
N VAL A 157 6.15 1.96 -5.70
CA VAL A 157 7.38 1.86 -6.50
C VAL A 157 8.56 2.13 -5.58
N GLY A 158 9.13 1.05 -5.05
CA GLY A 158 10.30 1.07 -4.19
C GLY A 158 11.62 0.96 -4.95
N ALA A 159 12.70 0.73 -4.22
CA ALA A 159 14.03 0.62 -4.82
C ALA A 159 14.16 -0.68 -5.63
N ASN A 160 15.07 -0.68 -6.61
CA ASN A 160 15.54 -1.92 -7.24
C ASN A 160 14.44 -2.74 -7.96
N THR A 161 13.42 -2.11 -8.54
CA THR A 161 12.29 -2.79 -9.21
C THR A 161 12.59 -3.31 -10.61
N LEU A 162 13.71 -2.92 -11.22
CA LEU A 162 14.06 -3.14 -12.64
C LEU A 162 13.19 -2.41 -13.67
N LEU A 163 12.10 -1.75 -13.27
CA LEU A 163 11.21 -1.06 -14.20
C LEU A 163 11.68 0.36 -14.49
N ASN A 164 11.60 0.74 -15.76
CA ASN A 164 11.79 2.11 -16.20
C ASN A 164 10.46 2.87 -16.31
N GLN A 165 10.53 4.16 -16.62
CA GLN A 165 9.35 5.05 -16.74
C GLN A 165 8.33 4.57 -17.79
N SER A 166 8.81 4.10 -18.95
CA SER A 166 7.93 3.61 -20.02
C SER A 166 7.22 2.33 -19.60
N GLU A 167 7.95 1.40 -18.98
CA GLU A 167 7.37 0.14 -18.50
C GLU A 167 6.34 0.38 -17.40
N LEU A 168 6.63 1.27 -16.44
CA LEU A 168 5.67 1.65 -15.40
C LEU A 168 4.37 2.20 -15.97
N TYR A 169 4.40 3.01 -17.02
CA TYR A 169 3.19 3.67 -17.53
C TYR A 169 2.46 2.89 -18.64
N HIS A 170 3.20 2.24 -19.54
CA HIS A 170 2.63 1.61 -20.74
C HIS A 170 2.41 0.10 -20.60
N GLU A 171 3.22 -0.58 -19.77
CA GLU A 171 3.20 -2.06 -19.68
C GLU A 171 2.43 -2.56 -18.45
N LEU A 172 2.10 -1.68 -17.51
CA LEU A 172 1.37 -2.02 -16.29
C LEU A 172 -0.08 -1.53 -16.35
N ALA A 173 -1.00 -2.35 -15.84
CA ALA A 173 -2.42 -2.01 -15.76
C ALA A 173 -2.77 -0.98 -14.66
N PHE A 174 -1.81 -0.65 -13.77
CA PHE A 174 -2.03 0.21 -12.61
C PHE A 174 -2.35 1.67 -13.00
N GLN A 175 -3.25 2.28 -12.22
CA GLN A 175 -3.60 3.70 -12.34
C GLN A 175 -3.36 4.50 -11.06
N HIS A 176 -2.95 3.83 -9.97
CA HIS A 176 -2.69 4.42 -8.67
C HIS A 176 -1.25 4.11 -8.28
N TYR A 177 -0.42 5.15 -8.14
CA TYR A 177 1.01 5.00 -7.88
C TYR A 177 1.42 5.69 -6.60
N TRP A 178 2.20 4.99 -5.79
CA TRP A 178 2.83 5.47 -4.57
C TRP A 178 4.35 5.42 -4.74
N LYS A 179 5.03 6.54 -4.52
CA LYS A 179 6.48 6.64 -4.63
C LYS A 179 7.14 6.38 -3.28
N SER A 180 8.16 5.53 -3.24
CA SER A 180 9.08 5.43 -2.10
C SER A 180 9.92 6.68 -1.88
N ALA A 181 10.59 6.76 -0.73
CA ALA A 181 11.60 7.80 -0.47
C ALA A 181 12.87 7.64 -1.35
N SER A 182 13.04 6.51 -2.02
CA SER A 182 14.17 6.22 -2.90
C SER A 182 14.12 6.99 -4.24
N LYS A 183 15.24 6.97 -4.97
CA LYS A 183 15.29 7.42 -6.37
C LYS A 183 14.76 6.31 -7.27
N VAL A 184 13.53 6.48 -7.75
CA VAL A 184 12.80 5.49 -8.56
C VAL A 184 12.28 6.11 -9.85
N ALA A 185 11.99 5.28 -10.85
CA ALA A 185 11.43 5.72 -12.12
C ALA A 185 10.01 6.28 -11.96
N HIS A 186 9.65 7.28 -12.75
CA HIS A 186 8.38 8.01 -12.66
C HIS A 186 7.35 7.45 -13.65
N PRO A 187 6.09 7.18 -13.26
CA PRO A 187 5.03 6.81 -14.21
C PRO A 187 4.51 8.06 -14.95
N TYR A 188 5.28 8.54 -15.94
CA TYR A 188 4.91 9.69 -16.77
C TYR A 188 4.04 9.26 -17.96
N PRO A 189 3.00 10.04 -18.35
CA PRO A 189 2.59 11.36 -17.83
C PRO A 189 1.71 11.36 -16.58
N ARG A 190 1.29 10.21 -16.04
CA ARG A 190 0.31 10.16 -14.93
C ARG A 190 0.77 10.83 -13.63
N ASN A 191 2.00 10.58 -13.19
CA ASN A 191 2.54 10.97 -11.88
C ASN A 191 2.01 10.14 -10.69
N TYR A 192 2.58 10.37 -9.52
CA TYR A 192 2.24 9.71 -8.27
C TYR A 192 1.07 10.37 -7.55
N GLN A 193 0.28 9.54 -6.87
CA GLN A 193 -0.84 9.93 -6.01
C GLN A 193 -0.47 9.93 -4.52
N MET A 194 0.66 9.32 -4.19
CA MET A 194 1.21 9.29 -2.84
C MET A 194 2.73 9.29 -2.91
N ILE A 195 3.40 9.99 -2.00
CA ILE A 195 4.86 10.03 -1.91
C ILE A 195 5.25 9.80 -0.45
N GLN A 196 6.07 8.79 -0.25
CA GLN A 196 6.84 8.58 0.97
C GLN A 196 8.07 9.50 0.94
N PHE A 197 8.30 10.26 2.01
CA PHE A 197 9.30 11.35 2.00
C PHE A 197 10.22 11.42 3.23
N GLU A 198 9.98 10.62 4.26
CA GLU A 198 10.82 10.55 5.47
C GLU A 198 10.68 9.14 6.04
N ILE A 199 11.80 8.45 6.27
CA ILE A 199 11.83 7.04 6.71
C ILE A 199 12.22 6.98 8.18
N ASP A 200 11.69 6.00 8.90
CA ASP A 200 12.11 5.67 10.27
C ASP A 200 11.94 6.85 11.25
N LYS A 201 10.93 7.70 11.02
CA LYS A 201 10.75 8.92 11.80
C LYS A 201 10.36 8.59 13.24
N PRO A 202 11.11 9.08 14.25
CA PRO A 202 10.67 9.05 15.63
C PRO A 202 9.64 10.16 15.90
N LEU A 203 8.63 9.85 16.70
CA LEU A 203 7.76 10.85 17.32
C LEU A 203 7.95 10.77 18.84
N HIS A 204 8.13 11.93 19.47
CA HIS A 204 8.57 12.01 20.87
C HIS A 204 7.67 11.25 21.88
N ASP A 205 6.39 11.08 21.57
CA ASP A 205 5.38 10.40 22.40
C ASP A 205 4.84 9.10 21.79
N ILE A 206 5.43 8.63 20.69
CA ILE A 206 5.07 7.37 20.02
C ILE A 206 6.35 6.56 19.79
N ASP A 207 6.48 5.44 20.51
CA ASP A 207 7.62 4.52 20.42
C ASP A 207 7.48 3.55 19.22
N ILE A 208 7.08 4.11 18.08
CA ILE A 208 6.85 3.37 16.84
C ILE A 208 7.49 4.19 15.71
N LYS A 209 8.39 3.55 14.98
CA LYS A 209 8.99 4.14 13.79
C LYS A 209 7.99 4.09 12.65
N ILE A 210 7.87 5.19 11.94
CA ILE A 210 6.94 5.32 10.82
C ILE A 210 7.63 5.91 9.60
N ASP A 211 7.06 5.64 8.44
CA ASP A 211 7.45 6.25 7.19
C ASP A 211 6.39 7.26 6.76
N ASN A 212 6.78 8.52 6.61
CA ASN A 212 5.83 9.59 6.31
C ASN A 212 5.42 9.58 4.86
N ASN A 213 4.11 9.71 4.66
CA ASN A 213 3.46 9.74 3.37
C ASN A 213 2.65 11.02 3.18
N LYS A 214 2.56 11.46 1.92
CA LYS A 214 1.71 12.58 1.54
C LYS A 214 0.95 12.27 0.27
N THR A 215 -0.36 12.52 0.28
CA THR A 215 -1.21 12.30 -0.90
C THR A 215 -1.11 13.46 -1.89
N TYR A 216 -1.36 13.15 -3.16
CA TYR A 216 -1.42 14.10 -4.26
C TYR A 216 -2.60 13.74 -5.18
N ILE A 217 -3.01 14.72 -5.99
CA ILE A 217 -3.84 14.46 -7.16
C ILE A 217 -2.87 14.24 -8.32
N ASP A 218 -2.97 13.10 -9.02
CA ASP A 218 -2.13 12.84 -10.18
C ASP A 218 -2.52 13.74 -11.38
N ASN A 219 -1.73 13.72 -12.45
CA ASN A 219 -1.93 14.58 -13.61
C ASN A 219 -3.24 14.27 -14.39
N TYR A 220 -3.90 13.15 -14.09
CA TYR A 220 -5.20 12.76 -14.64
C TYR A 220 -6.35 12.88 -13.63
N GLY A 221 -6.12 13.52 -12.48
CA GLY A 221 -7.13 13.72 -11.45
C GLY A 221 -7.31 12.53 -10.49
N GLY A 222 -6.51 11.47 -10.64
CA GLY A 222 -6.54 10.27 -9.80
C GLY A 222 -6.06 10.56 -8.37
N ARG A 223 -6.66 9.86 -7.40
CA ARG A 223 -6.44 10.05 -5.96
C ARG A 223 -6.47 8.69 -5.26
N PRO A 224 -5.77 8.51 -4.14
CA PRO A 224 -5.97 7.34 -3.29
C PRO A 224 -7.43 7.30 -2.79
N GLN A 225 -8.04 6.13 -2.80
CA GLN A 225 -9.33 5.84 -2.21
C GLN A 225 -9.10 5.10 -0.89
N TRP A 226 -9.42 5.75 0.21
CA TRP A 226 -9.22 5.20 1.54
C TRP A 226 -10.55 4.86 2.20
N LEU A 227 -10.51 4.03 3.23
CA LEU A 227 -11.63 3.86 4.14
C LEU A 227 -11.51 4.86 5.29
N ILE A 228 -12.59 5.59 5.61
CA ILE A 228 -12.61 6.53 6.73
C ILE A 228 -13.91 6.46 7.51
N ASN A 229 -13.86 6.66 8.82
CA ASN A 229 -15.07 6.83 9.64
C ASN A 229 -15.41 8.33 9.76
N PRO A 230 -16.38 8.86 8.98
CA PRO A 230 -16.64 10.30 8.92
C PRO A 230 -17.16 10.87 10.25
N ARG A 231 -17.73 10.02 11.12
CA ARG A 231 -18.22 10.46 12.45
C ARG A 231 -17.09 10.77 13.43
N LYS A 232 -15.86 10.37 13.13
CA LYS A 232 -14.70 10.49 14.01
C LYS A 232 -13.69 11.55 13.55
N VAL A 233 -13.90 12.10 12.35
CA VAL A 233 -13.07 13.18 11.81
C VAL A 233 -13.62 14.52 12.32
N ARG A 234 -12.81 15.28 13.05
CA ARG A 234 -13.16 16.67 13.39
C ARG A 234 -12.93 17.56 12.16
N GLY A 235 -13.98 18.26 11.70
CA GLY A 235 -13.87 19.31 10.68
C GLY A 235 -14.03 18.86 9.22
N LEU A 236 -14.81 17.80 8.97
CA LEU A 236 -15.50 17.63 7.69
C LEU A 236 -16.85 18.35 7.73
#